data_AF-A0A8T4XSF3-F1
#
_entry.id   AF-A0A8T4XSF3-F1
#
_cell.length_a   1.000
_cell.length_b   1.000
_cell.length_c   1.000
_cell.angle_alpha   90.00
_cell.angle_beta   90.00
_cell.angle_gamma   90.00
#
_symmetry.space_group_name_H-M   'P 1'
#
loop_
_entity.id
_entity.type
_entity.pdbx_description
1 polymer ?
#
loop_
_entity_poly.entity_id
_entity_poly.type
_entity_poly.pdbx_seq_one_letter_code
_entity_poly.pdbx_strand_id
1 'polypeptide(L)'
;MVVYTASEGKIQCPCGRIIEKAEDYKFIFLKKEMREIDILCPNDSCYLREIGFIKFDMVDGKPILKEAVFYPPFVTWNVSQLGPTAMDLMKAQLRDMVKKVVDWKKIEADMGKLA
;
A
#
# COMPACT_ATOMS: atom_id res chain seq x y z
N MET A 1 -26.66 -12.86 -13.71
CA MET A 1 -25.88 -11.94 -14.57
C MET A 1 -25.45 -10.78 -13.68
N VAL A 2 -24.22 -10.80 -13.16
CA VAL A 2 -23.73 -9.71 -12.29
C VAL A 2 -23.26 -8.60 -13.22
N VAL A 3 -23.98 -7.50 -13.22
CA VAL A 3 -23.65 -6.30 -13.98
C VAL A 3 -22.49 -5.63 -13.24
N TYR A 4 -21.26 -5.75 -13.77
CA TYR A 4 -20.14 -4.98 -13.28
C TYR A 4 -20.32 -3.55 -13.76
N THR A 5 -20.95 -2.72 -12.94
CA THR A 5 -20.97 -1.27 -13.12
C THR A 5 -19.53 -0.78 -13.11
N ALA A 6 -19.16 0.02 -14.10
CA ALA A 6 -17.87 0.72 -14.16
C ALA A 6 -17.53 1.27 -12.77
N SER A 7 -16.38 0.88 -12.23
CA SER A 7 -15.89 1.39 -10.95
C SER A 7 -15.91 2.91 -11.00
N GLU A 8 -16.56 3.55 -10.03
CA GLU A 8 -16.83 5.00 -9.93
C GLU A 8 -15.54 5.86 -9.77
N GLY A 9 -14.48 5.60 -10.53
CA GLY A 9 -13.18 6.23 -10.34
C GLY A 9 -12.44 5.77 -9.07
N LYS A 10 -12.85 4.65 -8.46
CA LYS A 10 -12.33 4.18 -7.17
C LYS A 10 -11.43 2.96 -7.34
N ILE A 11 -10.33 2.94 -6.59
CA ILE A 11 -9.44 1.78 -6.50
C ILE A 11 -10.17 0.60 -5.86
N GLN A 12 -9.90 -0.60 -6.37
CA GLN A 12 -10.50 -1.84 -5.89
C GLN A 12 -9.44 -2.95 -5.80
N CYS A 13 -9.50 -3.75 -4.74
CA CYS A 13 -8.75 -4.99 -4.66
C CYS A 13 -9.44 -6.08 -5.51
N PRO A 14 -8.69 -7.00 -6.16
CA PRO A 14 -9.26 -8.15 -6.87
C PRO A 14 -10.27 -9.00 -6.07
N CYS A 15 -10.23 -8.97 -4.74
CA CYS A 15 -11.25 -9.62 -3.90
C CYS A 15 -12.59 -8.88 -3.84
N GLY A 16 -12.74 -7.77 -4.57
CA GLY A 16 -13.96 -6.96 -4.64
C GLY A 16 -13.99 -5.76 -3.68
N ARG A 17 -13.04 -5.65 -2.74
CA ARG A 17 -13.03 -4.57 -1.74
C ARG A 17 -12.67 -3.22 -2.38
N ILE A 18 -13.55 -2.24 -2.26
CA ILE A 18 -13.29 -0.84 -2.63
C ILE A 18 -12.38 -0.18 -1.59
N ILE A 19 -11.41 0.62 -2.06
CA ILE A 19 -10.43 1.31 -1.24
C ILE A 19 -10.40 2.79 -1.64
N GLU A 20 -10.97 3.65 -0.80
CA GLU A 20 -11.19 5.05 -1.15
C GLU A 20 -9.98 5.92 -0.81
N LYS A 21 -9.32 5.62 0.31
CA LYS A 21 -8.21 6.44 0.84
C LYS A 21 -7.07 5.58 1.39
N ALA A 22 -5.92 6.22 1.61
CA ALA A 22 -4.70 5.54 2.06
C ALA A 22 -4.84 4.89 3.45
N GLU A 23 -5.72 5.41 4.30
CA GLU A 23 -6.00 4.91 5.65
C GLU A 23 -6.84 3.63 5.66
N ASP A 24 -7.50 3.30 4.55
CA ASP A 24 -8.29 2.07 4.44
C ASP A 24 -7.41 0.82 4.35
N TYR A 25 -6.15 1.00 3.96
CA TYR A 25 -5.16 -0.08 3.88
C TYR A 25 -4.69 -0.49 5.27
N LYS A 26 -4.28 -1.74 5.39
CA LYS A 26 -3.60 -2.26 6.58
C LYS A 26 -2.10 -2.26 6.35
N PHE A 27 -1.32 -1.90 7.37
CA PHE A 27 0.14 -1.86 7.29
C PHE A 27 0.75 -2.78 8.32
N ILE A 28 1.73 -3.58 7.91
CA ILE A 28 2.43 -4.49 8.80
C ILE A 28 3.94 -4.28 8.65
N PHE A 29 4.62 -4.14 9.80
CA PHE A 29 6.08 -4.02 9.88
C PHE A 29 6.63 -5.14 10.77
N LEU A 30 6.74 -6.35 10.23
CA LEU A 30 7.16 -7.55 10.99
C LEU A 30 8.65 -7.85 10.86
N LYS A 31 9.18 -7.81 9.64
CA LYS A 31 10.58 -8.17 9.33
C LYS A 31 11.44 -6.91 9.30
N LYS A 32 11.76 -6.38 10.48
CA LYS A 32 12.47 -5.09 10.63
C LYS A 32 13.82 -5.08 9.93
N GLU A 33 14.46 -6.24 9.80
CA GLU A 33 15.67 -6.48 9.03
C GLU A 33 15.53 -6.16 7.53
N MET A 34 14.33 -6.33 6.96
CA MET A 34 14.05 -6.06 5.54
C MET A 34 13.78 -4.58 5.25
N ARG A 35 13.56 -3.76 6.29
CA ARG A 35 13.23 -2.32 6.16
C ARG A 35 12.08 -2.07 5.18
N GLU A 36 11.07 -2.94 5.25
CA GLU A 36 9.90 -2.96 4.39
C GLU A 36 8.63 -3.00 5.24
N ILE A 37 7.66 -2.19 4.85
CA ILE A 37 6.31 -2.16 5.42
C ILE A 37 5.37 -2.77 4.39
N ASP A 38 4.72 -3.86 4.75
CA ASP A 38 3.77 -4.54 3.89
C ASP A 38 2.47 -3.75 3.81
N ILE A 39 1.98 -3.51 2.60
CA ILE A 39 0.66 -2.91 2.34
C ILE A 39 -0.33 -4.04 2.12
N LEU A 40 -1.30 -4.15 3.02
CA LEU A 40 -2.30 -5.21 3.01
C LEU A 40 -3.67 -4.71 2.57
N CYS A 41 -4.41 -5.61 1.92
CA CYS A 41 -5.82 -5.41 1.62
C CYS A 41 -6.63 -5.20 2.92
N PRO A 42 -7.62 -4.28 2.96
CA PRO A 42 -8.49 -4.11 4.12
C PRO A 42 -9.28 -5.37 4.49
N ASN A 43 -9.55 -6.23 3.51
CA ASN A 43 -10.27 -7.48 3.72
C ASN A 43 -9.32 -8.57 4.25
N ASP A 44 -9.51 -8.99 5.51
CA ASP A 44 -8.68 -10.01 6.16
C ASP A 44 -8.74 -11.39 5.50
N SER A 45 -9.84 -11.67 4.81
CA SER A 45 -10.04 -12.92 4.06
C SER A 45 -9.61 -12.80 2.59
N CYS A 46 -8.94 -11.70 2.21
CA CYS A 46 -8.44 -11.53 0.85
C CYS A 46 -7.36 -12.56 0.53
N TYR A 47 -7.49 -13.25 -0.60
CA TYR A 47 -6.51 -14.25 -1.03
C TYR A 47 -5.16 -13.65 -1.43
N LEU A 48 -5.12 -12.38 -1.84
CA LEU A 48 -3.85 -11.67 -2.08
C LEU A 48 -3.16 -11.35 -0.77
N ARG A 49 -3.93 -10.98 0.27
CA ARG A 49 -3.50 -10.46 1.57
C ARG A 49 -2.64 -9.21 1.46
N GLU A 50 -1.42 -9.38 0.96
CA GLU A 50 -0.44 -8.37 0.65
C GLU A 50 -0.58 -7.90 -0.80
N ILE A 51 -0.61 -6.60 -1.00
CA ILE A 51 -0.88 -5.99 -2.31
C ILE A 51 0.19 -4.98 -2.71
N GLY A 52 1.20 -4.76 -1.88
CA GLY A 52 2.34 -3.89 -2.14
C GLY A 52 3.23 -3.75 -0.92
N PHE A 53 4.24 -2.90 -1.04
CA PHE A 53 5.15 -2.59 0.06
C PHE A 53 5.66 -1.15 0.00
N ILE A 54 6.19 -0.68 1.12
CA ILE A 54 6.96 0.56 1.26
C ILE A 54 8.34 0.20 1.79
N LYS A 55 9.37 0.45 0.99
CA LYS A 55 10.77 0.18 1.35
C LYS A 55 11.48 1.45 1.73
N PHE A 56 12.28 1.37 2.77
CA PHE A 56 13.06 2.47 3.28
C PHE A 56 14.45 2.00 3.68
N ASP A 57 15.29 2.97 4.01
CA ASP A 57 16.65 2.77 4.48
C ASP A 57 16.88 3.61 5.73
N MET A 58 17.95 3.34 6.46
CA MET A 58 18.30 4.10 7.67
C MET A 58 19.54 4.95 7.39
N VAL A 59 19.38 6.27 7.38
CA VAL A 59 20.47 7.24 7.20
C VAL A 59 20.49 8.15 8.42
N ASP A 60 21.62 8.20 9.14
CA ASP A 60 21.77 8.96 10.38
C ASP A 60 20.68 8.67 11.42
N GLY A 61 20.30 7.39 11.53
CA GLY A 61 19.25 6.94 12.44
C GLY A 61 17.82 7.25 11.97
N LYS A 62 17.62 7.88 10.80
CA LYS A 62 16.30 8.25 10.29
C LYS A 62 15.87 7.39 9.10
N PRO A 63 14.59 7.00 9.01
CA PRO A 63 14.09 6.28 7.87
C PRO A 63 13.97 7.19 6.64
N ILE A 64 14.58 6.79 5.53
CA ILE A 64 14.51 7.46 4.24
C ILE A 64 13.81 6.55 3.24
N LEU A 65 12.70 7.01 2.67
CA LEU A 65 11.96 6.28 1.64
C LEU A 65 12.87 5.94 0.45
N LYS A 66 12.84 4.68 0.01
CA LYS A 66 13.47 4.23 -1.24
C LYS A 66 12.44 4.06 -2.34
N GLU A 67 11.38 3.29 -2.05
CA GLU A 67 10.31 3.03 -3.00
C GLU A 67 9.02 2.67 -2.27
N ALA A 68 7.89 2.87 -2.94
CA ALA A 68 6.58 2.40 -2.53
C ALA A 68 5.83 1.94 -3.77
N VAL A 69 5.39 0.68 -3.79
CA VAL A 69 4.83 0.06 -4.99
C VAL A 69 3.68 -0.88 -4.63
N PHE A 70 2.71 -0.98 -5.53
CA PHE A 70 1.74 -2.06 -5.51
C PHE A 70 2.21 -3.22 -6.38
N TYR A 71 1.86 -4.44 -5.98
CA TYR A 71 2.19 -5.64 -6.73
C TYR A 71 1.41 -5.76 -8.04
N PRO A 72 2.00 -6.42 -9.06
CA PRO A 72 1.38 -6.53 -10.38
C PRO A 72 -0.07 -7.02 -10.42
N PRO A 73 -0.51 -8.01 -9.60
CA PRO A 73 -1.91 -8.44 -9.61
C PRO A 73 -2.89 -7.32 -9.24
N PHE A 74 -2.52 -6.48 -8.27
CA PHE A 74 -3.33 -5.34 -7.84
C PHE A 74 -3.33 -4.22 -8.89
N VAL A 75 -2.16 -3.94 -9.48
CA VAL A 75 -2.00 -2.93 -10.54
C VAL A 75 -2.79 -3.30 -11.79
N THR A 76 -2.57 -4.51 -12.32
CA THR A 76 -3.22 -5.00 -13.54
C THR A 76 -4.74 -4.98 -13.40
N TRP A 77 -5.25 -5.39 -12.24
CA TRP A 77 -6.68 -5.31 -11.94
C TRP A 77 -7.20 -3.87 -12.05
N ASN A 78 -6.62 -2.93 -11.32
CA ASN A 78 -7.10 -1.55 -11.33
C ASN A 78 -6.97 -0.88 -12.71
N VAL A 79 -5.91 -1.17 -13.46
CA VAL A 79 -5.76 -0.70 -14.85
C VAL A 79 -6.87 -1.25 -15.75
N SER A 80 -7.27 -2.52 -15.57
CA SER A 80 -8.39 -3.09 -16.33
C SER A 80 -9.76 -2.46 -16.01
N GLN A 81 -9.95 -1.97 -14.79
CA GLN A 81 -11.22 -1.38 -14.34
C GLN A 81 -11.33 0.11 -14.65
N LEU A 82 -10.23 0.86 -14.45
CA LEU A 82 -10.21 2.32 -14.48
C LEU A 82 -9.46 2.90 -15.68
N GLY A 83 -8.82 2.04 -16.49
CA GLY A 83 -8.00 2.45 -17.62
C GLY A 83 -6.80 3.31 -17.18
N PRO A 84 -6.40 4.31 -17.99
CA PRO A 84 -5.21 5.13 -17.73
C PRO A 84 -5.20 5.85 -16.37
N THR A 85 -6.38 6.20 -15.84
CA THR A 85 -6.51 6.95 -14.58
C THR A 85 -6.11 6.13 -13.35
N ALA A 86 -6.06 4.80 -13.46
CA ALA A 86 -5.71 3.90 -12.36
C ALA A 86 -4.33 4.23 -11.77
N MET A 87 -3.36 4.52 -12.64
CA MET A 87 -1.97 4.75 -12.23
C MET A 87 -1.83 6.02 -11.40
N ASP A 88 -2.54 7.08 -11.77
CA ASP A 88 -2.51 8.36 -11.04
C ASP A 88 -3.18 8.22 -9.67
N LEU A 89 -4.31 7.51 -9.60
CA LEU A 89 -5.00 7.24 -8.34
C LEU A 89 -4.16 6.38 -7.39
N MET A 90 -3.58 5.28 -7.89
CA MET A 90 -2.69 4.43 -7.09
C MET A 90 -1.45 5.19 -6.62
N LYS A 91 -0.84 6.01 -7.48
CA LYS A 91 0.33 6.84 -7.13
C LYS A 91 -0.01 7.89 -6.08
N ALA A 92 -1.20 8.49 -6.17
CA ALA A 92 -1.70 9.42 -5.16
C ALA A 92 -1.89 8.72 -3.81
N GLN A 93 -2.47 7.51 -3.79
CA GLN A 93 -2.63 6.73 -2.57
C GLN A 93 -1.29 6.33 -1.97
N LEU A 94 -0.33 5.81 -2.73
CA LEU A 94 1.02 5.48 -2.22
C LEU A 94 1.71 6.70 -1.60
N ARG A 95 1.60 7.87 -2.25
CA ARG A 95 2.13 9.14 -1.70
C ARG A 95 1.46 9.48 -0.37
N ASP A 96 0.16 9.33 -0.27
CA ASP A 96 -0.59 9.63 0.94
C ASP A 96 -0.27 8.63 2.06
N MET A 97 -0.09 7.34 1.75
CA MET A 97 0.39 6.34 2.72
C MET A 97 1.70 6.77 3.35
N VAL A 98 2.69 7.06 2.49
CA VAL A 98 4.03 7.48 2.92
C VAL A 98 3.97 8.77 3.74
N LYS A 99 3.15 9.76 3.36
CA LYS A 99 3.17 11.09 4.00
C LYS A 99 2.28 11.21 5.23
N LYS A 100 1.17 10.50 5.27
CA LYS A 100 0.08 10.74 6.23
C LYS A 100 -0.19 9.54 7.13
N VAL A 101 0.02 8.32 6.64
CA VAL A 101 -0.42 7.10 7.33
C VAL A 101 0.73 6.37 8.02
N VAL A 102 1.89 6.28 7.36
CA VAL A 102 3.07 5.65 7.95
C VAL A 102 3.61 6.49 9.10
N ASP A 103 3.67 5.88 10.29
CA ASP A 103 4.31 6.47 11.46
C ASP A 103 5.82 6.25 11.44
N TRP A 104 6.52 7.16 10.76
CA TRP A 104 7.98 7.13 10.67
C TRP A 104 8.68 7.28 12.01
N LYS A 105 8.07 7.97 12.99
CA LYS A 105 8.64 8.12 14.33
C LYS A 105 8.64 6.78 15.07
N LYS A 106 7.54 6.02 14.92
CA LYS A 106 7.48 4.66 15.46
C LYS A 106 8.51 3.76 14.80
N ILE A 107 8.69 3.85 13.47
CA ILE A 107 9.70 3.07 12.75
C ILE A 107 11.12 3.42 13.23
N GLU A 108 11.44 4.72 13.35
CA GLU A 108 12.71 5.20 13.89
C GLU A 108 12.98 4.63 15.28
N ALA A 109 12.00 4.73 16.20
CA ALA A 109 12.11 4.20 17.55
C ALA A 109 12.26 2.66 17.58
N ASP A 110 11.57 1.96 16.70
CA ASP A 110 11.60 0.51 16.61
C ASP A 110 12.91 -0.03 16.02
N MET A 111 13.51 0.71 15.09
CA MET A 111 14.83 0.39 14.52
C MET A 111 15.97 0.75 15.48
N GLY A 112 15.83 1.83 16.24
CA GLY A 112 16.81 2.22 17.26
C GLY A 112 16.93 1.22 18.43
N LYS A 113 15.90 0.39 18.68
CA LYS A 113 15.96 -0.71 19.66
C LYS A 113 16.71 -1.95 19.17
N LEU A 114 16.99 -2.03 17.86
CA LEU A 114 17.69 -3.16 17.23
C LEU A 114 19.18 -2.86 16.97
N ALA A 115 19.59 -1.59 17.10
CA ALA A 115 20.97 -1.14 16.97
C ALA A 115 21.72 -1.23 18.32
#